data_AF-A0A831XX07-F1
#
_entry.id   AF-A0A831XX07-F1
#
_cell.length_a   1.000
_cell.length_b   1.000
_cell.length_c   1.000
_cell.angle_alpha   90.00
_cell.angle_beta   90.00
_cell.angle_gamma   90.00
#
_symmetry.space_group_name_H-M   'P 1'
#
loop_
_entity.id
_entity.type
_entity.pdbx_description
1 polymer ?
#
loop_
_entity_poly.entity_id
_entity_poly.type
_entity_poly.pdbx_seq_one_letter_code
_entity_poly.pdbx_strand_id
1 'polypeptide(L)'
;MEEKKNQIVDMVDHLLGLQARRNGLRITGMELLCGDGSQRLFYRVFLDDQSSVVAVLPNRDNPLSLAEAGSAWHIGRHLRRVGVPVPEPLAFAGETGLILFEDLGDIRLYDLLQQDEDLGEDRLFGLYRDVV
;
A
#
# COMPACT_ATOMS: atom_id res chain seq x y z
N MET A 1 0.72 21.45 7.57
CA MET A 1 1.21 20.06 7.37
C MET A 1 0.75 19.16 8.50
N GLU A 2 0.92 19.55 9.76
CA GLU A 2 0.52 18.75 10.93
C GLU A 2 -0.97 18.39 10.98
N GLU A 3 -1.85 19.33 10.66
CA GLU A 3 -3.30 19.09 10.67
C GLU A 3 -3.75 18.04 9.64
N LYS A 4 -3.15 18.07 8.44
CA LYS A 4 -3.41 17.07 7.38
C LYS A 4 -2.87 15.69 7.77
N LYS A 5 -1.73 15.66 8.47
CA LYS A 5 -1.14 14.43 9.00
C LYS A 5 -2.03 13.80 10.07
N ASN A 6 -2.57 14.60 10.99
CA ASN A 6 -3.49 14.13 12.02
C ASN A 6 -4.78 13.56 11.42
N GLN A 7 -5.36 14.23 10.41
CA GLN A 7 -6.53 13.70 9.70
C GLN A 7 -6.27 12.33 9.06
N ILE A 8 -5.08 12.11 8.49
CA ILE A 8 -4.71 10.82 7.91
C ILE A 8 -4.59 9.75 9.01
N VAL A 9 -3.95 10.09 10.13
CA VAL A 9 -3.84 9.20 11.30
C VAL A 9 -5.22 8.77 11.79
N ASP A 10 -6.16 9.71 11.96
CA ASP A 10 -7.53 9.42 12.42
C ASP A 10 -8.27 8.50 11.44
N MET A 11 -8.12 8.73 10.13
CA MET A 11 -8.73 7.90 9.10
C MET A 11 -8.15 6.48 9.07
N VAL A 12 -6.83 6.36 9.22
CA VAL A 12 -6.15 5.06 9.24
C VAL A 12 -6.54 4.30 10.51
N ASP A 13 -6.53 4.95 11.67
CA ASP A 13 -6.93 4.37 12.96
C ASP A 13 -8.36 3.83 12.90
N HIS A 14 -9.28 4.61 12.32
CA HIS A 14 -10.65 4.16 12.09
C HIS A 14 -10.72 2.90 11.25
N LEU A 15 -10.01 2.85 10.11
CA LEU A 15 -10.00 1.67 9.23
C LEU A 15 -9.33 0.46 9.88
N LEU A 16 -8.28 0.66 10.68
CA LEU A 16 -7.63 -0.40 11.46
C LEU A 16 -8.57 -0.98 12.53
N GLY A 17 -9.36 -0.12 13.19
CA GLY A 17 -10.38 -0.54 14.17
C GLY A 17 -11.49 -1.41 13.58
N LEU A 18 -11.78 -1.27 12.27
CA LEU A 18 -12.71 -2.14 11.56
C LEU A 18 -12.13 -3.53 11.23
N GLN A 19 -10.81 -3.71 11.36
CA GLN A 19 -10.13 -4.97 11.10
C GLN A 19 -9.96 -5.79 12.38
N ALA A 20 -10.64 -6.94 12.49
CA ALA A 20 -10.55 -7.79 13.67
C ALA A 20 -9.10 -8.17 14.07
N ARG A 21 -8.19 -8.32 13.10
CA ARG A 21 -6.78 -8.67 13.33
C ARG A 21 -5.90 -7.50 13.80
N ARG A 22 -6.32 -6.26 13.55
CA ARG A 22 -5.53 -5.04 13.83
C ARG A 22 -6.26 -4.07 14.76
N ASN A 23 -7.44 -4.45 15.25
CA ASN A 23 -8.22 -3.66 16.18
C ASN A 23 -7.46 -3.51 17.50
N GLY A 24 -7.25 -2.27 17.93
CA GLY A 24 -6.51 -1.93 19.15
C GLY A 24 -5.02 -1.69 18.95
N LEU A 25 -4.46 -1.89 17.75
CA LEU A 25 -3.09 -1.49 17.44
C LEU A 25 -2.99 0.04 17.36
N ARG A 26 -1.87 0.58 17.84
CA ARG A 26 -1.63 2.02 17.85
C ARG A 26 -0.65 2.42 16.77
N ILE A 27 -0.94 3.53 16.10
CA ILE A 27 -0.02 4.14 15.15
C ILE A 27 1.15 4.75 15.94
N THR A 28 2.37 4.27 15.68
CA THR A 28 3.62 4.74 16.31
C THR A 28 4.36 5.75 15.44
N GLY A 29 4.10 5.73 14.14
CA GLY A 29 4.74 6.63 13.19
C GLY A 29 4.14 6.55 11.80
N MET A 30 4.51 7.52 10.97
CA MET A 30 4.13 7.53 9.56
C MET A 30 5.21 8.21 8.73
N GLU A 31 5.51 7.62 7.58
CA GLU A 31 6.49 8.09 6.62
C GLU A 31 5.84 8.25 5.24
N LEU A 32 6.15 9.34 4.53
CA LEU A 32 5.74 9.53 3.14
C LEU A 32 6.66 8.70 2.24
N LEU A 33 6.08 7.80 1.44
CA LEU A 33 6.82 7.05 0.43
C LEU A 33 6.94 7.91 -0.83
N CYS A 34 8.17 8.04 -1.36
CA CYS A 34 8.40 8.72 -2.63
C CYS A 34 7.66 8.00 -3.76
N GLY A 35 6.73 8.70 -4.40
CA GLY A 35 5.97 8.17 -5.54
C GLY A 35 6.83 8.01 -6.80
N ASP A 36 6.39 7.12 -7.68
CA ASP A 36 7.00 6.74 -8.95
C ASP A 36 6.44 7.53 -10.15
N GLY A 37 5.89 8.73 -9.91
CA GLY A 37 5.19 9.55 -10.91
C GLY A 37 3.66 9.52 -10.77
N SER A 38 3.12 8.75 -9.83
CA SER A 38 1.71 8.83 -9.44
C SER A 38 1.38 10.14 -8.71
N GLN A 39 0.18 10.67 -8.95
CA GLN A 39 -0.36 11.80 -8.17
C GLN A 39 -0.93 11.39 -6.81
N ARG A 40 -1.06 10.08 -6.56
CA ARG A 40 -1.53 9.53 -5.27
C ARG A 40 -0.46 9.69 -4.20
N LEU A 41 -0.90 9.87 -2.97
CA LEU A 41 -0.02 9.94 -1.81
C LEU A 41 0.06 8.56 -1.16
N PHE A 42 1.28 8.09 -0.91
CA PHE A 42 1.55 6.81 -0.28
C PHE A 42 2.22 7.07 1.06
N TYR A 43 1.65 6.55 2.14
CA TYR A 43 2.24 6.62 3.46
C TYR A 43 2.47 5.22 3.99
N ARG A 44 3.68 4.95 4.49
CA ARG A 44 3.93 3.81 5.36
C ARG A 44 3.52 4.20 6.77
N VAL A 45 2.64 3.42 7.38
CA VAL A 45 2.14 3.62 8.75
C VAL A 45 2.68 2.50 9.61
N PHE A 46 3.40 2.87 10.67
CA PHE A 46 4.01 1.93 11.62
C PHE A 46 3.07 1.72 12.81
N LEU A 47 2.95 0.47 13.25
CA LEU A 47 2.12 0.06 14.36
C LEU A 47 2.99 -0.31 15.58
N ASP A 48 2.37 -0.46 16.75
CA ASP A 48 3.05 -0.77 18.02
C ASP A 48 3.46 -2.25 18.16
N ASP A 49 2.96 -3.13 17.29
CA ASP A 49 3.37 -4.52 17.16
C ASP A 49 4.56 -4.73 16.21
N GLN A 50 5.23 -3.64 15.78
CA GLN A 50 6.30 -3.61 14.79
C GLN A 50 5.86 -3.94 13.35
N SER A 51 4.57 -4.13 13.09
CA SER A 51 4.05 -4.25 11.74
C SER A 51 3.81 -2.89 11.10
N SER A 52 3.60 -2.89 9.78
CA SER A 52 3.26 -1.70 9.02
C SER A 52 2.21 -1.97 7.94
N VAL A 53 1.55 -0.90 7.51
CA VAL A 53 0.60 -0.90 6.40
C VAL A 53 0.89 0.29 5.48
N VAL A 54 0.51 0.17 4.21
CA VAL A 54 0.60 1.27 3.25
C VAL A 54 -0.77 1.92 3.08
N ALA A 55 -0.88 3.19 3.46
CA ALA A 55 -2.05 4.03 3.23
C ALA A 55 -1.92 4.77 1.89
N VAL A 56 -2.87 4.55 0.99
CA VAL A 56 -2.91 5.18 -0.34
C VAL A 56 -4.07 6.16 -0.39
N LEU A 57 -3.77 7.43 -0.63
CA LEU A 57 -4.76 8.50 -0.72
C LEU A 57 -4.85 9.04 -2.15
N PRO A 58 -6.08 9.32 -2.64
CA PRO A 58 -6.27 9.96 -3.93
C PRO A 58 -5.70 11.39 -3.93
N ASN A 59 -5.36 11.88 -5.12
CA ASN A 59 -5.13 13.31 -5.31
C ASN A 59 -6.48 14.04 -5.22
N ARG A 60 -6.65 14.91 -4.21
CA ARG A 60 -7.90 15.66 -4.02
C ARG A 60 -8.14 16.71 -5.11
N ASP A 61 -7.11 17.11 -5.83
CA ASP A 61 -7.21 18.11 -6.90
C ASP A 61 -7.70 17.52 -8.23
N ASN A 62 -7.88 16.20 -8.30
CA ASN A 62 -8.38 15.51 -9.48
C ASN A 62 -9.78 14.91 -9.21
N PRO A 63 -10.83 15.35 -9.93
CA PRO A 63 -12.19 14.87 -9.72
C PRO A 63 -12.38 13.37 -10.03
N LEU A 64 -11.47 12.74 -10.78
CA LEU A 64 -11.52 11.31 -11.11
C LEU A 64 -10.84 10.43 -10.06
N SER A 65 -10.10 10.99 -9.11
CA SER A 65 -9.26 10.19 -8.21
C SER A 65 -10.05 9.33 -7.21
N LEU A 66 -11.29 9.69 -6.86
CA LEU A 66 -12.16 8.82 -6.07
C LEU A 66 -12.61 7.58 -6.87
N ALA A 67 -12.97 7.76 -8.13
CA ALA A 67 -13.33 6.64 -9.02
C ALA A 67 -12.11 5.75 -9.30
N GLU A 68 -10.92 6.35 -9.44
CA GLU A 68 -9.65 5.63 -9.54
C GLU A 68 -9.38 4.79 -8.29
N ALA A 69 -9.56 5.35 -7.09
CA ALA A 69 -9.39 4.61 -5.83
C ALA A 69 -10.37 3.43 -5.72
N GLY A 70 -11.65 3.64 -6.06
CA GLY A 70 -12.63 2.56 -6.11
C GLY A 70 -12.24 1.46 -7.11
N SER A 71 -11.76 1.84 -8.30
CA SER A 71 -11.29 0.89 -9.31
C SER A 71 -10.08 0.09 -8.81
N ALA A 72 -9.09 0.77 -8.22
CA ALA A 72 -7.90 0.13 -7.66
C ALA A 72 -8.27 -0.88 -6.55
N TRP A 73 -9.21 -0.52 -5.67
CA TRP A 73 -9.73 -1.42 -4.64
C TRP A 73 -10.36 -2.68 -5.25
N HIS A 74 -11.25 -2.53 -6.23
CA HIS A 74 -11.93 -3.66 -6.86
C HIS A 74 -10.98 -4.57 -7.65
N ILE A 75 -10.04 -3.98 -8.40
CA ILE A 75 -9.02 -4.72 -9.14
C ILE A 75 -8.11 -5.48 -8.17
N GLY A 76 -7.55 -4.81 -7.15
CA GLY A 76 -6.67 -5.44 -6.18
C GLY A 76 -7.34 -6.61 -5.45
N ARG A 77 -8.61 -6.44 -5.05
CA ARG A 77 -9.37 -7.54 -4.42
C ARG A 77 -9.61 -8.70 -5.37
N HIS A 78 -9.92 -8.43 -6.64
CA HIS A 78 -10.11 -9.47 -7.63
C HIS A 78 -8.82 -10.26 -7.84
N LEU A 79 -7.70 -9.56 -8.09
CA LEU A 79 -6.37 -10.16 -8.29
C LEU A 79 -5.95 -11.03 -7.10
N ARG A 80 -6.10 -10.52 -5.87
CA ARG A 80 -5.83 -11.29 -4.65
C ARG A 80 -6.70 -12.54 -4.56
N ARG A 81 -8.01 -12.41 -4.86
CA ARG A 81 -8.97 -13.54 -4.80
C ARG A 81 -8.60 -14.66 -5.79
N VAL A 82 -8.06 -14.32 -6.96
CA VAL A 82 -7.64 -15.32 -7.97
C VAL A 82 -6.20 -15.81 -7.78
N GLY A 83 -5.52 -15.39 -6.70
CA GLY A 83 -4.20 -15.89 -6.33
C GLY A 83 -3.02 -15.15 -6.98
N VAL A 84 -3.25 -14.01 -7.63
CA VAL A 84 -2.15 -13.17 -8.15
C VAL A 84 -1.40 -12.56 -6.96
N PRO A 85 -0.05 -12.54 -6.97
CA PRO A 85 0.77 -12.00 -5.89
C PRO A 85 0.76 -10.46 -5.89
N VAL A 86 -0.37 -9.89 -5.48
CA VAL A 86 -0.52 -8.46 -5.20
C VAL A 86 -0.52 -8.21 -3.69
N PRO A 87 -0.12 -6.99 -3.24
CA PRO A 87 -0.32 -6.58 -1.85
C PRO A 87 -1.78 -6.80 -1.43
N GLU A 88 -2.00 -7.41 -0.26
CA GLU A 88 -3.37 -7.62 0.22
C GLU A 88 -4.10 -6.29 0.42
N PRO A 89 -5.27 -6.07 -0.22
CA PRO A 89 -6.12 -4.94 0.10
C PRO A 89 -6.80 -5.19 1.45
N LEU A 90 -6.48 -4.36 2.45
CA LEU A 90 -6.91 -4.53 3.83
C LEU A 90 -8.26 -3.84 4.08
N ALA A 91 -8.34 -2.54 3.76
CA ALA A 91 -9.53 -1.73 4.04
C ALA A 91 -9.69 -0.62 3.00
N PHE A 92 -10.93 -0.14 2.85
CA PHE A 92 -11.27 0.94 1.93
C PHE A 92 -12.33 1.85 2.52
N ALA A 93 -12.07 3.16 2.50
CA ALA A 93 -13.04 4.19 2.84
C ALA A 93 -13.59 4.83 1.57
N GLY A 94 -14.80 4.44 1.16
CA GLY A 94 -15.43 4.91 -0.09
C GLY A 94 -15.56 6.44 -0.19
N GLU A 95 -15.84 7.10 0.94
CA GLU A 95 -16.03 8.57 0.98
C GLU A 95 -14.75 9.36 0.74
N THR A 96 -13.60 8.81 1.13
CA THR A 96 -12.32 9.52 1.07
C THR A 96 -11.37 8.95 0.01
N GLY A 97 -11.67 7.75 -0.50
CA GLY A 97 -10.81 7.00 -1.39
C GLY A 97 -9.58 6.39 -0.70
N LEU A 98 -9.45 6.46 0.63
CA LEU A 98 -8.33 5.86 1.35
C LEU A 98 -8.37 4.33 1.22
N ILE A 99 -7.27 3.75 0.78
CA ILE A 99 -7.06 2.30 0.75
C ILE A 99 -5.89 1.94 1.66
N LEU A 100 -6.05 0.90 2.47
CA LEU A 100 -4.95 0.29 3.21
C LEU A 100 -4.49 -0.99 2.49
N PHE A 101 -3.20 -1.13 2.28
CA PHE A 101 -2.56 -2.32 1.73
C PHE A 101 -1.56 -2.93 2.71
N GLU A 102 -1.32 -4.23 2.56
CA GLU A 102 -0.13 -4.90 3.09
C GLU A 102 1.14 -4.15 2.68
N ASP A 103 2.07 -3.98 3.62
CA ASP A 103 3.39 -3.44 3.35
C ASP A 103 4.34 -4.57 2.95
N LEU A 104 4.90 -4.49 1.74
CA LEU A 104 5.85 -5.47 1.20
C LEU A 104 7.31 -5.13 1.52
N GLY A 105 7.56 -4.07 2.28
CA GLY A 105 8.90 -3.62 2.64
C GLY A 105 9.58 -2.82 1.53
N ASP A 106 10.92 -2.80 1.55
CA ASP A 106 11.74 -1.88 0.75
C ASP A 106 12.56 -2.55 -0.34
N ILE A 107 12.49 -3.88 -0.47
CA ILE A 107 13.25 -4.61 -1.46
C ILE A 107 12.60 -4.42 -2.83
N ARG A 108 13.24 -3.62 -3.68
CA ARG A 108 12.83 -3.45 -5.08
C ARG A 108 13.60 -4.43 -5.95
N LEU A 109 12.90 -4.96 -6.94
CA LEU A 109 13.52 -5.84 -7.93
C LEU A 109 14.66 -5.12 -8.67
N TYR A 110 14.50 -3.83 -8.97
CA TYR A 110 15.57 -3.01 -9.54
C TYR A 110 16.85 -3.01 -8.67
N ASP A 111 16.72 -2.84 -7.36
CA ASP A 111 17.87 -2.78 -6.45
C ASP A 111 18.56 -4.16 -6.36
N LEU A 112 17.78 -5.24 -6.36
CA LEU A 112 18.32 -6.61 -6.44
C LEU A 112 19.12 -6.83 -7.73
N LEU A 113 18.62 -6.33 -8.86
CA LEU A 113 19.29 -6.44 -10.15
C LEU A 113 20.60 -5.63 -10.23
N GLN A 114 20.65 -4.48 -9.55
CA GLN A 114 21.86 -3.64 -9.53
C GLN A 114 22.97 -4.19 -8.62
N GLN A 115 22.62 -4.97 -7.60
CA GLN A 115 23.57 -5.46 -6.59
C GLN A 115 24.27 -6.76 -6.98
N ASP A 116 23.73 -7.51 -7.93
CA ASP A 116 24.14 -8.88 -8.20
C ASP A 116 24.32 -9.05 -9.72
N GLU A 117 25.46 -8.55 -10.23
CA GLU A 117 25.85 -8.58 -11.66
C GLU A 117 25.93 -10.03 -12.22
N ASP A 118 26.03 -11.02 -11.33
CA ASP A 118 26.08 -12.46 -11.62
C ASP A 118 24.75 -13.18 -11.35
N LEU A 119 23.62 -12.46 -11.19
CA LEU A 119 22.29 -13.08 -11.23
C LEU A 119 22.06 -13.71 -12.61
N GLY A 120 22.44 -14.98 -12.75
CA GLY A 120 22.19 -15.76 -13.96
C GLY A 120 20.71 -15.70 -14.34
N GLU A 121 20.43 -15.65 -15.65
CA GLU A 121 19.09 -15.44 -16.22
C GLU A 121 18.01 -16.31 -15.55
N ASP A 122 18.32 -17.56 -15.23
CA ASP A 122 17.39 -18.49 -14.56
C ASP A 122 16.90 -17.99 -13.19
N ARG A 123 17.78 -17.38 -12.39
CA ARG A 123 17.43 -16.83 -11.07
C ARG A 123 16.65 -15.53 -11.20
N LEU A 124 16.94 -14.75 -12.25
CA LEU A 124 16.23 -13.53 -12.63
C LEU A 124 14.77 -13.81 -12.99
N PHE A 125 14.55 -14.78 -13.89
CA PHE A 125 13.21 -15.22 -14.28
C PHE A 125 12.49 -15.92 -13.13
N GLY A 126 13.22 -16.60 -12.23
CA GLY A 126 12.63 -17.15 -11.00
C GLY A 126 12.04 -16.09 -10.05
N LEU A 127 12.59 -14.86 -10.03
CA LEU A 127 12.06 -13.73 -9.27
C LEU A 127 10.83 -13.11 -9.94
N TYR A 128 10.84 -13.02 -11.27
CA TYR A 128 9.67 -12.68 -12.07
C TYR A 128 8.77 -13.92 -12.23
N ARG A 129 8.04 -14.32 -11.19
CA ARG A 129 7.00 -15.35 -11.37
C ARG A 129 5.99 -14.85 -12.40
N ASP A 130 5.79 -15.62 -13.46
CA ASP A 130 4.74 -15.39 -14.45
C ASP A 130 3.39 -15.24 -13.72
N VAL A 131 2.75 -14.11 -13.94
CA VAL A 131 1.34 -13.94 -13.62
C VAL A 131 0.58 -14.53 -14.79
N VAL A 132 0.09 -15.77 -14.58
CA VAL A 132 -0.63 -16.59 -15.57
C VAL A 132 -1.95 -15.94 -15.98
#